data_AF-A0A4Z1PLI8-F1
#
_entry.id   AF-A0A4Z1PLI8-F1
#
_cell.length_a   1.000
_cell.length_b   1.000
_cell.length_c   1.000
_cell.angle_alpha   90.00
_cell.angle_beta   90.00
_cell.angle_gamma   90.00
#
_symmetry.space_group_name_H-M   'P 1'
#
loop_
_entity.id
_entity.type
_entity.pdbx_description
1 polymer ?
#
loop_
_entity_poly.entity_id
_entity_poly.type
_entity_poly.pdbx_seq_one_letter_code
_entity_poly.pdbx_strand_id
1 'polypeptide(L)'
;MKAIILSQGTNAADTLDLAARFISDGQPHRAIPLTAALCTAALCTAAAAKVPGSILHQCVREKPVNADVITIGHPSGRIQVKATMDDKGCTVRP
;
A
#
# COMPACT_ATOMS: atom_id res chain seq x y z
N MET A 1 -9.32 4.23 18.18
CA MET A 1 -8.64 3.04 17.59
C MET A 1 -8.34 3.33 16.13
N LYS A 2 -7.15 2.98 15.62
CA LYS A 2 -6.75 3.19 14.21
C LYS A 2 -6.65 1.83 13.52
N ALA A 3 -7.29 1.67 12.38
CA ALA A 3 -7.27 0.44 11.59
C ALA A 3 -7.13 0.76 10.10
N ILE A 4 -6.56 -0.18 9.35
CA ILE A 4 -6.46 -0.10 7.89
C ILE A 4 -7.07 -1.37 7.30
N ILE A 5 -7.95 -1.19 6.31
CA ILE A 5 -8.55 -2.28 5.55
C ILE A 5 -7.90 -2.26 4.18
N LEU A 6 -7.40 -3.41 3.75
CA LEU A 6 -6.70 -3.59 2.49
C LEU A 6 -7.51 -4.50 1.58
N SER A 7 -7.47 -4.22 0.30
CA SER A 7 -8.03 -5.09 -0.73
C SER A 7 -7.15 -5.05 -1.98
N GLN A 8 -7.17 -6.13 -2.74
CA GLN A 8 -6.61 -6.17 -4.07
C GLN A 8 -7.10 -5.01 -4.92
N GLY A 9 -6.21 -4.50 -5.79
CA GLY A 9 -6.48 -3.34 -6.64
C GLY A 9 -7.75 -3.58 -7.48
N THR A 10 -8.83 -2.87 -7.16
CA THR A 10 -10.09 -2.93 -7.91
C THR A 10 -10.45 -1.52 -8.38
N ASN A 11 -9.94 -1.19 -9.56
CA ASN A 11 -10.44 -0.09 -10.39
C ASN A 11 -10.43 -0.56 -11.84
N ALA A 12 -11.47 -0.20 -12.61
CA ALA A 12 -11.67 -0.67 -13.98
C ALA A 12 -10.51 -0.36 -14.97
N ALA A 13 -9.58 0.52 -14.58
CA ALA A 13 -8.46 0.96 -15.40
C ALA A 13 -7.09 0.35 -14.99
N ASP A 14 -7.05 -0.57 -14.03
CA ASP A 14 -5.82 -1.32 -13.68
C ASP A 14 -4.65 -0.43 -13.19
N THR A 15 -4.98 0.76 -12.69
CA THR A 15 -4.01 1.83 -12.34
C THR A 15 -3.55 1.82 -10.88
N LEU A 16 -3.90 0.81 -10.09
CA LEU A 16 -3.61 0.75 -8.66
C LEU A 16 -2.93 -0.57 -8.29
N ASP A 17 -2.01 -0.52 -7.33
CA ASP A 17 -1.33 -1.70 -6.79
C ASP A 17 -2.13 -2.37 -5.67
N LEU A 18 -2.79 -1.56 -4.84
CA LEU A 18 -3.70 -2.00 -3.80
C LEU A 18 -4.68 -0.88 -3.46
N ALA A 19 -5.79 -1.21 -2.82
CA ALA A 19 -6.69 -0.22 -2.23
C ALA A 19 -6.65 -0.29 -0.71
N ALA A 20 -6.66 0.88 -0.08
CA ALA A 20 -6.59 1.03 1.36
C ALA A 20 -7.69 1.97 1.88
N ARG A 21 -8.34 1.57 2.97
CA ARG A 21 -9.31 2.39 3.71
C ARG A 21 -8.83 2.54 5.14
N PHE A 22 -8.61 3.78 5.56
CA PHE A 22 -8.16 4.08 6.91
C PHE A 22 -9.36 4.41 7.79
N ILE A 23 -9.46 3.75 8.94
CA ILE A 23 -10.50 3.99 9.95
C ILE A 23 -9.82 4.59 11.18
N SER A 24 -10.28 5.76 11.62
CA SER A 24 -9.89 6.34 12.91
C SER A 24 -11.13 6.63 13.72
N ASP A 25 -11.15 6.16 14.96
CA ASP A 25 -12.22 6.44 15.93
C ASP A 25 -13.61 6.06 15.39
N GLY A 26 -13.65 4.89 14.73
CA GLY A 26 -14.85 4.33 14.12
C GLY A 26 -15.26 4.98 12.80
N GLN A 27 -14.58 6.03 12.35
CA GLN A 27 -14.94 6.79 11.16
C GLN A 27 -13.98 6.51 9.99
N PRO A 28 -14.51 6.27 8.77
CA PRO A 28 -13.68 6.15 7.59
C PRO A 28 -13.09 7.50 7.21
N HIS A 29 -11.77 7.53 7.02
CA HIS A 29 -11.08 8.71 6.55
C HIS A 29 -11.18 8.81 5.01
N ARG A 30 -11.41 10.03 4.49
CA ARG A 30 -11.55 10.26 3.04
C ARG A 30 -10.24 9.99 2.28
N ALA A 31 -9.11 10.32 2.89
CA ALA A 31 -7.78 10.05 2.37
C ALA A 31 -7.01 9.12 3.31
N ILE A 32 -5.95 8.48 2.82
CA ILE A 32 -5.03 7.77 3.70
C ILE A 32 -4.05 8.79 4.34
N PRO A 33 -3.81 8.75 5.67
CA PRO A 33 -2.74 9.56 6.27
C PRO A 33 -1.38 9.16 5.70
N LEU A 34 -0.48 10.13 5.52
CA LEU A 34 0.84 9.88 4.91
C LEU A 34 1.63 8.80 5.66
N THR A 35 1.60 8.81 6.99
CA THR A 35 2.26 7.79 7.81
C THR A 35 1.73 6.39 7.53
N ALA A 36 0.41 6.23 7.37
CA ALA A 36 -0.20 4.95 7.00
C ALA A 36 0.18 4.53 5.59
N ALA A 37 0.27 5.46 4.63
CA ALA A 37 0.71 5.18 3.26
C ALA A 37 2.17 4.71 3.22
N LEU A 38 3.08 5.41 3.91
CA LEU A 38 4.50 5.04 4.00
C LEU A 38 4.68 3.66 4.65
N CYS A 39 4.01 3.40 5.78
CA CYS A 39 4.05 2.09 6.42
C CYS A 39 3.49 1.00 5.51
N THR A 40 2.39 1.26 4.81
CA THR A 40 1.79 0.28 3.88
C THR A 40 2.76 -0.05 2.75
N ALA A 41 3.37 0.95 2.12
CA ALA A 41 4.35 0.73 1.05
C ALA A 41 5.60 -0.01 1.55
N ALA A 42 6.11 0.35 2.74
CA ALA A 42 7.23 -0.34 3.36
C ALA A 42 6.90 -1.83 3.58
N LEU A 43 5.75 -2.10 4.17
CA LEU A 43 5.32 -3.46 4.46
C LEU A 43 4.99 -4.26 3.19
N CYS A 44 4.43 -3.64 2.15
CA CYS A 44 4.21 -4.29 0.85
C CYS A 44 5.53 -4.76 0.23
N THR A 45 6.54 -3.88 0.24
CA THR A 45 7.86 -4.17 -0.31
C THR A 45 8.59 -5.23 0.52
N ALA A 46 8.49 -5.13 1.85
CA ALA A 46 9.02 -6.14 2.77
C ALA A 46 8.34 -7.50 2.62
N ALA A 47 7.02 -7.52 2.48
CA ALA A 47 6.25 -8.73 2.25
C ALA A 47 6.65 -9.40 0.93
N ALA A 48 6.78 -8.64 -0.16
CA ALA A 48 7.21 -9.16 -1.44
C ALA A 48 8.63 -9.76 -1.40
N ALA A 49 9.56 -9.12 -0.68
CA ALA A 49 10.96 -9.55 -0.65
C ALA A 49 11.28 -10.63 0.39
N LYS A 50 10.66 -10.57 1.59
CA LYS A 50 11.09 -11.35 2.76
C LYS A 50 9.98 -12.20 3.38
N VAL A 51 8.70 -11.94 3.09
CA VAL A 51 7.56 -12.66 3.71
C VAL A 51 6.49 -13.01 2.66
N PRO A 52 6.81 -13.90 1.70
CA PRO A 52 5.83 -14.39 0.75
C PRO A 52 4.67 -15.08 1.48
N GLY A 53 3.44 -14.88 0.99
CA GLY A 53 2.22 -15.44 1.57
C GLY A 53 1.55 -14.60 2.67
N SER A 54 2.12 -13.47 3.07
CA SER A 54 1.45 -12.53 3.98
C SER A 54 0.18 -11.91 3.37
N ILE A 55 -0.73 -11.39 4.20
CA ILE A 55 -1.96 -10.72 3.72
C ILE A 55 -1.66 -9.57 2.76
N LEU A 56 -0.56 -8.84 3.01
CA LEU A 56 -0.11 -7.77 2.11
C LEU A 56 0.34 -8.33 0.76
N HIS A 57 1.13 -9.41 0.76
CA HIS A 57 1.51 -10.09 -0.48
C HIS A 57 0.28 -10.58 -1.26
N GLN A 58 -0.75 -11.04 -0.57
CA GLN A 58 -2.03 -11.45 -1.16
C GLN A 58 -2.97 -10.29 -1.52
N CYS A 59 -2.65 -9.04 -1.15
CA CYS A 59 -3.45 -7.85 -1.41
C CYS A 59 -2.78 -6.89 -2.41
N VAL A 60 -1.49 -7.06 -2.68
CA VAL A 60 -0.75 -6.34 -3.70
C VAL A 60 -0.88 -7.07 -5.02
N ARG A 61 -0.98 -6.32 -6.12
CA ARG A 61 -0.98 -6.91 -7.46
C ARG A 61 0.36 -7.59 -7.77
N GLU A 62 0.33 -8.69 -8.52
CA GLU A 62 1.55 -9.41 -8.93
C GLU A 62 2.47 -8.57 -9.83
N LYS A 63 1.89 -7.80 -10.75
CA LYS A 63 2.61 -6.91 -11.67
C LYS A 63 2.36 -5.46 -11.28
N PRO A 64 3.30 -4.78 -10.62
CA PRO A 64 3.08 -3.43 -10.15
C PRO A 64 2.81 -2.47 -11.31
N VAL A 65 2.00 -1.43 -11.07
CA VAL A 65 1.74 -0.34 -12.03
C VAL A 65 3.06 0.34 -12.41
N ASN A 66 3.96 0.49 -11.45
CA ASN A 66 5.30 1.03 -11.62
C ASN A 66 6.27 0.23 -10.74
N ALA A 67 7.38 -0.24 -11.30
CA ALA A 67 8.33 -1.13 -10.62
C ALA A 67 8.93 -0.52 -9.33
N ASP A 68 9.11 0.80 -9.28
CA ASP A 68 9.76 1.47 -8.14
C ASP A 68 8.78 2.14 -7.15
N VAL A 69 7.48 2.07 -7.44
CA VAL A 69 6.46 2.86 -6.74
C VAL A 69 5.23 2.03 -6.45
N ILE A 70 4.81 2.04 -5.19
CA ILE A 70 3.53 1.44 -4.77
C ILE A 70 2.44 2.51 -4.88
N THR A 71 1.46 2.26 -5.74
CA THR A 71 0.29 3.10 -5.99
C THR A 71 -0.89 2.62 -5.14
N ILE A 72 -1.14 3.34 -4.06
CA ILE A 72 -2.18 3.02 -3.08
C ILE A 72 -3.43 3.84 -3.40
N GLY A 73 -4.54 3.15 -3.72
CA GLY A 73 -5.85 3.78 -3.86
C GLY A 73 -6.50 4.05 -2.52
N HIS A 74 -7.14 5.21 -2.38
CA HIS A 74 -7.96 5.58 -1.22
C HIS A 74 -9.24 6.29 -1.70
N PRO A 75 -10.27 6.51 -0.85
CA PRO A 75 -11.57 7.02 -1.33
C PRO A 75 -11.50 8.34 -2.12
N SER A 76 -10.61 9.26 -1.73
CA SER A 76 -10.38 10.53 -2.44
C SER A 76 -9.43 10.45 -3.66
N GLY A 77 -8.89 9.30 -4.04
CA GLY A 77 -7.93 9.20 -5.15
C GLY A 77 -6.85 8.14 -4.97
N ARG A 78 -5.59 8.50 -5.24
CA ARG A 78 -4.44 7.62 -5.09
C ARG A 78 -3.23 8.39 -4.59
N ILE A 79 -2.38 7.69 -3.85
CA ILE A 79 -1.06 8.17 -3.44
C ILE A 79 0.00 7.21 -3.98
N GLN A 80 1.12 7.77 -4.42
CA GLN A 80 2.27 7.02 -4.90
C GLN A 80 3.35 7.11 -3.83
N VAL A 81 3.93 5.97 -3.47
CA VAL A 81 5.01 5.92 -2.48
C VAL A 81 6.15 5.12 -3.07
N LYS A 82 7.34 5.73 -3.13
CA LYS A 82 8.55 5.02 -3.54
C LYS A 82 9.04 4.16 -2.38
N ALA A 83 9.20 2.87 -2.65
CA ALA A 83 9.66 1.91 -1.65
C ALA A 83 10.66 0.95 -2.30
N THR A 84 11.86 0.87 -1.71
CA THR A 84 12.95 0.03 -2.22
C THR A 84 13.50 -0.84 -1.09
N MET A 85 13.68 -2.13 -1.35
CA MET A 85 14.32 -3.05 -0.42
C MET A 85 15.75 -3.35 -0.89
N ASP A 86 16.70 -3.25 0.04
CA ASP A 86 18.07 -3.74 -0.14
C ASP A 86 18.46 -4.67 1.02
N ASP A 87 19.71 -5.13 1.04
CA ASP A 87 20.23 -6.00 2.09
C ASP A 87 20.22 -5.34 3.48
N LYS A 88 20.22 -4.01 3.56
CA LYS A 88 20.21 -3.23 4.81
C LYS A 88 18.80 -2.94 5.31
N GLY A 89 17.79 -2.99 4.45
CA GLY A 89 16.38 -2.86 4.85
C GLY A 89 15.49 -2.19 3.81
N CYS A 90 14.31 -1.75 4.25
CA CYS A 90 13.35 -1.05 3.41
C CYS A 90 13.52 0.47 3.55
N THR A 91 13.76 1.15 2.43
CA THR A 91 13.70 2.62 2.36
C THR A 91 12.37 3.04 1.74
N VAL A 92 11.66 3.98 2.38
CA VAL A 92 10.41 4.55 1.83
C VAL A 92 10.50 6.06 1.71
N ARG A 93 9.92 6.59 0.63
CA ARG A 93 9.86 8.03 0.33
C ARG A 93 8.47 8.37 -0.22
N PRO A 94 7.89 9.52 0.20
CA PRO A 94 6.63 10.02 -0.33
C PRO A 94 6.72 10.36 -1.82
#